data_AF-A0A930EFM1-F1
#
_entry.id   AF-A0A930EFM1-F1
#
_cell.length_a   1.000
_cell.length_b   1.000
_cell.length_c   1.000
_cell.angle_alpha   90.00
_cell.angle_beta   90.00
_cell.angle_gamma   90.00
#
_symmetry.space_group_name_H-M   'P 1'
#
loop_
_entity.id
_entity.type
_entity.pdbx_description
1 polymer ?
#
loop_
_entity_poly.entity_id
_entity_poly.type
_entity_poly.pdbx_seq_one_letter_code
_entity_poly.pdbx_strand_id
1 'polypeptide(L)'
;TGNNKKIVNYVFKSDLANEFVDKYHALIKELIPGYIHEGKYHLNIAFGCTGGHHRSVAIANKMAELFHEDGYRVTVTHRDLDFIAKGISKK
;
A
#
# COMPACT_ATOMS: atom_id res chain seq x y z
N THR A 1 -5.94 -6.52 11.81
CA THR A 1 -5.02 -6.28 10.67
C THR A 1 -5.27 -4.90 10.11
N GLY A 2 -4.46 -4.42 9.16
CA GLY A 2 -4.69 -3.14 8.47
C GLY A 2 -5.96 -3.08 7.61
N ASN A 3 -6.73 -4.18 7.53
CA ASN A 3 -8.08 -4.19 6.96
C ASN A 3 -9.17 -3.89 8.02
N ASN A 4 -8.80 -3.82 9.31
CA ASN A 4 -9.75 -3.50 10.38
C ASN A 4 -9.78 -1.99 10.59
N LYS A 5 -11.00 -1.41 10.53
CA LYS A 5 -11.25 0.02 10.70
C LYS A 5 -10.63 0.63 11.96
N LYS A 6 -10.59 -0.09 13.08
CA LYS A 6 -9.95 0.38 14.33
C LYS A 6 -8.44 0.60 14.15
N ILE A 7 -7.78 -0.30 13.42
CA ILE A 7 -6.34 -0.20 13.14
C ILE A 7 -6.07 0.88 12.09
N VAL A 8 -6.88 0.96 11.04
CA VAL A 8 -6.78 2.02 10.02
C VAL A 8 -6.88 3.39 10.69
N ASN A 9 -7.92 3.61 11.50
CA ASN A 9 -8.10 4.86 12.23
C ASN A 9 -6.92 5.15 13.18
N TYR A 10 -6.36 4.12 13.83
CA TYR A 10 -5.19 4.30 14.69
C TYR A 10 -3.96 4.72 13.90
N VAL A 11 -3.69 4.10 12.74
CA VAL A 11 -2.56 4.45 11.87
C VAL A 11 -2.69 5.88 11.36
N PHE A 12 -3.86 6.24 10.84
CA PHE A 12 -4.10 7.55 10.23
C PHE A 12 -4.46 8.67 11.23
N LYS A 13 -4.46 8.37 12.54
CA LYS A 13 -4.38 9.42 13.59
C LYS A 13 -3.00 10.08 13.65
N SER A 14 -1.98 9.47 13.07
CA SER A 14 -0.62 10.01 13.04
C SER A 14 -0.45 10.94 11.84
N ASP A 15 -0.08 12.19 12.10
CA ASP A 15 0.21 13.17 11.03
C ASP A 15 1.32 12.67 10.10
N LEU A 16 2.36 12.03 10.66
CA LEU A 16 3.43 11.42 9.89
C LEU A 16 2.94 10.36 8.90
N ALA A 17 1.92 9.57 9.27
CA ALA A 17 1.37 8.55 8.37
C ALA A 17 0.60 9.19 7.20
N ASN A 18 -0.14 10.26 7.46
CA ASN A 18 -0.84 11.02 6.41
C ASN A 18 0.17 11.70 5.48
N GLU A 19 1.15 12.41 6.04
CA GLU A 19 2.21 13.09 5.29
C GLU A 19 3.01 12.11 4.43
N PHE A 20 3.32 10.92 4.96
CA PHE A 20 3.97 9.86 4.20
C PHE A 20 3.14 9.44 2.99
N VAL A 21 1.84 9.19 3.16
CA VAL A 21 0.94 8.80 2.07
C VAL A 21 0.87 9.89 1.01
N ASP A 22 0.69 11.15 1.42
CA ASP A 22 0.57 12.28 0.49
C ASP A 22 1.83 12.46 -0.35
N LYS A 23 3.00 12.50 0.31
CA LYS A 23 4.29 12.66 -0.37
C LYS A 23 4.61 11.49 -1.28
N TYR A 24 4.35 10.27 -0.81
CA TYR A 24 4.65 9.07 -1.60
C TYR A 24 3.71 8.95 -2.81
N HIS A 25 2.43 9.30 -2.64
CA HIS A 25 1.47 9.36 -3.74
C HIS A 25 1.90 10.35 -4.81
N ALA A 26 2.26 11.58 -4.41
CA ALA A 26 2.74 12.60 -5.32
C ALA A 26 3.98 12.14 -6.11
N LEU A 27 4.96 11.55 -5.43
CA LEU A 27 6.18 11.04 -6.06
C LEU A 27 5.86 9.99 -7.13
N ILE A 28 5.08 8.97 -6.78
CA ILE A 28 4.79 7.87 -7.71
C ILE A 28 3.97 8.37 -8.90
N LYS A 29 3.02 9.29 -8.68
CA LYS A 29 2.23 9.90 -9.75
C LYS A 29 3.10 10.61 -10.78
N GLU A 30 4.14 11.29 -10.34
CA GLU A 30 5.14 11.93 -11.23
C GLU A 30 5.96 10.90 -12.01
N LEU A 31 6.25 9.74 -11.42
CA LEU A 31 7.03 8.69 -12.07
C LEU A 31 6.24 7.88 -13.11
N ILE A 32 4.93 7.66 -12.91
CA ILE A 32 4.11 6.78 -13.76
C ILE A 32 4.23 7.11 -15.27
N PRO A 33 4.16 8.39 -15.73
CA PRO A 33 4.36 8.73 -17.14
C PRO A 33 5.70 8.23 -17.71
N GLY A 34 6.77 8.27 -16.92
CA GLY A 34 8.08 7.74 -17.30
C GLY A 34 8.06 6.23 -17.51
N TYR A 35 7.43 5.48 -16.59
CA TYR A 35 7.26 4.02 -16.73
C TYR A 35 6.45 3.65 -17.99
N ILE A 36 5.41 4.44 -18.30
CA ILE A 36 4.61 4.25 -19.52
C ILE A 36 5.45 4.51 -20.76
N HIS A 37 6.24 5.59 -20.78
CA HIS A 37 7.11 5.93 -21.90
C HIS A 37 8.17 4.86 -22.19
N GLU A 38 8.74 4.27 -21.14
CA GLU A 38 9.69 3.14 -21.25
C GLU A 38 9.02 1.80 -21.65
N GLY A 39 7.69 1.76 -21.82
CA GLY A 39 6.96 0.56 -22.18
C GLY A 39 6.88 -0.47 -21.06
N LYS A 40 6.97 -0.05 -19.79
CA LYS A 40 6.82 -0.96 -18.65
C LYS A 40 5.34 -1.29 -18.44
N TYR A 41 5.01 -2.58 -18.45
CA TYR A 41 3.64 -3.05 -18.23
C TYR A 41 3.17 -2.98 -16.78
N HIS A 42 4.11 -3.03 -15.82
CA HIS A 42 3.81 -3.10 -14.40
C HIS A 42 4.78 -2.23 -13.58
N LEU A 43 4.21 -1.49 -12.63
CA LEU A 43 4.93 -0.84 -11.54
C LEU A 43 4.52 -1.54 -10.25
N ASN A 44 5.45 -2.25 -9.62
CA ASN A 44 5.21 -2.95 -8.36
C ASN A 44 5.75 -2.13 -7.19
N ILE A 45 4.89 -1.83 -6.22
CA ILE A 45 5.22 -1.05 -5.03
C ILE A 45 4.97 -1.91 -3.79
N ALA A 46 5.99 -2.04 -2.94
CA ALA A 46 5.92 -2.86 -1.74
C ALA A 46 6.04 -1.99 -0.48
N PHE A 47 5.08 -2.17 0.43
CA PHE A 47 5.11 -1.54 1.76
C PHE A 47 5.41 -2.60 2.81
N GLY A 48 6.43 -2.36 3.63
CA GLY A 48 6.88 -3.27 4.67
C GLY A 48 6.68 -2.69 6.07
N CYS A 49 6.24 -3.53 7.01
CA CYS A 49 6.38 -3.27 8.44
C CYS A 49 6.83 -4.55 9.13
N THR A 50 7.39 -4.48 10.33
CA THR A 50 8.03 -5.64 11.01
C THR A 50 7.18 -6.91 10.95
N GLY A 51 5.90 -6.80 11.33
CA GLY A 51 4.98 -7.95 11.29
C GLY A 51 4.30 -8.17 9.94
N GLY A 52 4.14 -7.13 9.11
CA GLY A 52 3.46 -7.23 7.81
C GLY A 52 1.93 -7.22 7.86
N HIS A 53 1.30 -7.01 9.03
CA HIS A 53 -0.15 -7.21 9.20
C HIS A 53 -0.95 -5.93 9.51
N HIS A 54 -0.29 -4.80 9.80
CA HIS A 54 -0.94 -3.58 10.30
C HIS A 54 -0.65 -2.36 9.43
N ARG A 55 0.51 -1.70 9.64
CA ARG A 55 0.88 -0.45 8.97
C ARG A 55 1.03 -0.62 7.47
N SER A 56 1.78 -1.63 7.03
CA SER A 56 1.98 -1.94 5.62
C SER A 56 0.65 -2.18 4.89
N VAL A 57 -0.24 -2.97 5.50
CA VAL A 57 -1.57 -3.28 4.95
C VAL A 57 -2.42 -2.02 4.84
N ALA A 58 -2.49 -1.21 5.91
CA ALA A 58 -3.29 0.02 5.92
C ALA A 58 -2.81 1.04 4.88
N ILE A 59 -1.49 1.24 4.79
CA ILE A 59 -0.87 2.14 3.81
C ILE A 59 -1.09 1.62 2.39
N ALA A 60 -0.86 0.33 2.13
CA ALA A 60 -1.03 -0.25 0.79
C ALA A 60 -2.48 -0.10 0.29
N ASN A 61 -3.47 -0.31 1.16
CA ASN A 61 -4.88 -0.10 0.81
C ASN A 61 -5.15 1.38 0.51
N LYS A 62 -4.67 2.30 1.35
CA LYS A 62 -4.90 3.74 1.14
C LYS A 62 -4.26 4.25 -0.15
N MET A 63 -3.05 3.80 -0.45
CA MET A 63 -2.36 4.14 -1.71
C MET A 63 -3.12 3.59 -2.92
N ALA A 64 -3.67 2.38 -2.82
CA ALA A 64 -4.46 1.80 -3.90
C ALA A 64 -5.75 2.58 -4.16
N GLU A 65 -6.46 3.03 -3.13
CA GLU A 65 -7.61 3.93 -3.26
C GLU A 65 -7.25 5.20 -4.02
N LEU A 66 -6.17 5.88 -3.62
CA LEU A 66 -5.74 7.14 -4.26
C LEU A 66 -5.36 6.94 -5.73
N PHE A 67 -4.63 5.87 -6.06
CA PHE A 67 -4.27 5.58 -7.45
C PHE A 67 -5.47 5.12 -8.29
N HIS A 68 -6.46 4.45 -7.68
CA HIS A 68 -7.73 4.15 -8.35
C HIS A 68 -8.50 5.45 -8.65
N GLU A 69 -8.55 6.39 -7.71
CA GLU A 69 -9.16 7.71 -7.89
C GLU A 69 -8.45 8.52 -9.00
N ASP A 70 -7.13 8.37 -9.12
CA ASP A 70 -6.34 8.94 -10.22
C ASP A 70 -6.55 8.24 -11.58
N GLY A 71 -7.35 7.17 -11.63
CA GLY A 71 -7.72 6.46 -12.86
C GLY A 71 -6.77 5.32 -13.25
N TYR A 72 -5.84 4.93 -12.39
CA TYR A 72 -4.94 3.80 -12.66
C TYR A 72 -5.57 2.46 -12.30
N ARG A 73 -5.23 1.41 -13.05
CA ARG A 73 -5.59 0.04 -12.69
C ARG A 73 -4.63 -0.48 -11.61
N VAL A 74 -5.13 -0.63 -10.39
CA VAL A 74 -4.34 -1.12 -9.25
C VAL A 74 -4.83 -2.49 -8.78
N THR A 75 -3.89 -3.36 -8.39
CA THR A 75 -4.15 -4.61 -7.69
C THR A 75 -3.34 -4.63 -6.39
N VAL A 76 -3.95 -5.10 -5.30
CA VAL A 76 -3.33 -5.15 -3.97
C VAL A 76 -3.21 -6.59 -3.49
N THR A 77 -2.03 -6.95 -3.00
CA THR A 77 -1.75 -8.26 -2.39
C THR A 77 -1.10 -8.06 -1.03
N HIS A 78 -1.59 -8.78 -0.01
CA HIS A 78 -1.08 -8.71 1.36
C HIS A 78 -0.35 -10.01 1.73
N ARG A 79 0.90 -10.13 1.26
CA ARG A 79 1.74 -11.34 1.40
C ARG A 79 1.64 -12.00 2.77
N ASP A 80 1.75 -11.20 3.83
CA ASP A 80 1.85 -11.71 5.19
C ASP A 80 0.49 -12.05 5.82
N LEU A 81 -0.61 -11.45 5.33
CA LEU A 81 -1.96 -11.86 5.71
C LEU A 81 -2.34 -13.20 5.09
N ASP A 82 -1.85 -13.49 3.89
CA ASP A 82 -2.12 -14.75 3.20
C ASP A 82 -1.49 -15.94 3.94
N PHE A 83 -0.33 -15.75 4.58
CA PHE A 83 0.30 -16.78 5.42
C PHE A 83 -0.52 -17.06 6.69
N ILE A 84 -1.04 -16.03 7.34
CA ILE A 84 -1.92 -16.19 8.52
C ILE A 84 -3.21 -16.93 8.13
N ALA A 85 -3.86 -16.53 7.04
CA ALA A 85 -5.10 -17.17 6.59
C ALA A 85 -4.92 -18.66 6.25
N LYS A 86 -3.71 -19.07 5.86
CA LYS A 86 -3.35 -20.46 5.56
C LYS A 86 -2.81 -21.25 6.77
N GLY A 87 -2.75 -20.63 7.95
CA GLY A 87 -2.20 -21.28 9.16
C GLY A 87 -0.69 -21.57 9.09
N ILE A 88 0.03 -20.88 8.19
CA ILE A 88 1.47 -21.11 7.98
C ILE A 88 2.24 -20.15 8.89
N SER A 89 3.05 -20.69 9.81
CA SER A 89 3.98 -19.90 10.62
C SER A 89 5.10 -19.35 9.74
N LYS A 90 5.39 -18.06 9.86
CA LYS A 90 6.60 -17.45 9.29
C LYS A 90 7.81 -18.12 9.96
N LYS A 91 8.57 -18.91 9.21
CA LYS A 91 9.93 -19.35 9.58
C LYS A 91 10.91 -18.21 9.30
#